data_AF-A0A6P0NAG7-F1
#
_entry.id   AF-A0A6P0NAG7-F1
#
_cell.length_a   1.000
_cell.length_b   1.000
_cell.length_c   1.000
_cell.angle_alpha   90.00
_cell.angle_beta   90.00
_cell.angle_gamma   90.00
#
_symmetry.space_group_name_H-M   'P 1'
#
loop_
_entity.id
_entity.type
_entity.pdbx_description
1 polymer ?
#
loop_
_entity_poly.entity_id
_entity_poly.type
_entity_poly.pdbx_seq_one_letter_code
_entity_poly.pdbx_strand_id
1 'polypeptide(L)'
;ACCPNNLWDDWEDELPDSFYEILKKLDDIPQATNDQKRIVKFVDRLLKTGDIPKQTGKELKQWIKENANNPSDLLPQTSSHSQNDQQPNLDDSQPYLLVKLDSSKQYQQQRQPNYLVSAWFIPDLSNYDYLRNHRNCKILETPSADGESEQDVFSLEYLPKLLEFFLDQLIKYSRESYPEPKIVFFLPYPLLKYEFERIEIKDDDDLPIPIGSEYCVIFRSVKRLNKYRHQGKWLKKWTQIQDNCQTICLMNFAFISFDCWQELYADLEEREAIAVKLHQPPCENILKVIDRTAIPVVLWLRKNDFKTINCQEAIEQLLNCQINQLPEKVKQQRLQAFPKAKNKQEHIGHHLALLWEDPYLLPPQIDYTTLS
;
A
#
# COMPACT_ATOMS: atom_id res chain seq x y z
N ALA A 1 38.36 47.17 -6.35
CA ALA A 1 39.55 46.30 -6.30
C ALA A 1 39.11 45.00 -5.63
N CYS A 2 38.64 44.02 -6.40
CA CYS A 2 39.39 42.86 -6.91
C CYS A 2 38.93 41.61 -6.16
N CYS A 3 37.83 41.01 -6.62
CA CYS A 3 37.71 39.55 -6.60
C CYS A 3 38.33 39.05 -7.91
N PRO A 4 39.21 38.04 -7.91
CA PRO A 4 39.83 37.56 -9.12
C PRO A 4 38.80 36.85 -9.99
N ASN A 5 38.50 37.44 -11.14
CA ASN A 5 38.12 36.67 -12.32
C ASN A 5 39.30 35.74 -12.62
N ASN A 6 39.07 34.42 -12.58
CA ASN A 6 39.74 33.36 -13.33
C ASN A 6 39.55 32.05 -12.56
N LEU A 7 38.50 31.29 -12.91
CA LEU A 7 38.42 29.83 -12.68
C LEU A 7 37.27 29.15 -13.45
N TRP A 8 36.67 29.84 -14.44
CA TRP A 8 35.60 29.29 -15.28
C TRP A 8 35.85 29.64 -16.76
N ASP A 9 37.11 29.63 -17.18
CA ASP A 9 37.43 29.66 -18.61
C ASP A 9 37.43 28.23 -19.18
N ASP A 10 36.65 28.09 -20.24
CA ASP A 10 36.76 27.13 -21.34
C ASP A 10 36.47 25.65 -21.07
N TRP A 11 35.22 25.34 -20.72
CA TRP A 11 34.60 24.09 -21.22
C TRP A 11 33.60 24.48 -22.30
N GLU A 12 34.07 24.58 -23.55
CA GLU A 12 33.17 24.48 -24.71
C GLU A 12 32.49 23.11 -24.64
N ASP A 13 31.20 23.11 -24.31
CA ASP A 13 30.34 21.91 -24.23
C ASP A 13 30.08 21.32 -25.62
N GLU A 14 31.11 20.71 -26.22
CA GLU A 14 30.89 19.73 -27.29
C GLU A 14 30.42 18.43 -26.64
N LEU A 15 29.15 18.08 -26.92
CA LEU A 15 28.58 16.79 -26.55
C LEU A 15 29.48 15.68 -27.12
N PRO A 16 29.89 14.67 -26.34
CA PRO A 16 30.83 13.66 -26.81
C PRO A 16 30.19 12.80 -27.90
N ASP A 17 30.89 12.60 -29.02
CA ASP A 17 30.35 11.91 -30.20
C ASP A 17 30.33 10.38 -30.06
N SER A 18 30.93 9.84 -28.99
CA SER A 18 30.93 8.40 -28.73
C SER A 18 30.99 8.05 -27.26
N PHE A 19 30.54 6.83 -26.94
CA PHE A 19 30.65 6.24 -25.60
C PHE A 19 32.10 6.23 -25.08
N TYR A 20 33.08 5.99 -25.95
CA TYR A 20 34.50 6.02 -25.55
C TYR A 20 34.97 7.42 -25.17
N GLU A 21 34.47 8.47 -25.83
CA GLU A 21 34.78 9.84 -25.45
C GLU A 21 34.13 10.24 -24.12
N ILE A 22 32.92 9.75 -23.84
CA ILE A 22 32.27 9.92 -22.53
C ILE A 22 33.17 9.32 -21.43
N LEU A 23 33.65 8.09 -21.63
CA LEU A 23 34.51 7.42 -20.64
C LEU A 23 35.85 8.15 -20.44
N LYS A 24 36.47 8.62 -21.52
CA LYS A 24 37.72 9.38 -21.46
C LYS A 24 37.53 10.72 -20.73
N LYS A 25 36.48 11.47 -21.08
CA LYS A 25 36.12 12.72 -20.39
C LYS A 25 35.84 12.47 -18.90
N LEU A 26 35.22 11.35 -18.51
CA LEU A 26 34.98 11.05 -17.09
C LEU A 26 36.24 10.78 -16.26
N ASP A 27 37.34 10.33 -16.89
CA ASP A 27 38.62 10.07 -16.22
C ASP A 27 39.51 11.34 -16.17
N ASP A 28 39.39 12.23 -17.17
CA ASP A 28 40.21 13.45 -17.32
C ASP A 28 39.71 14.66 -16.50
N ILE A 29 38.52 14.60 -15.87
CA ILE A 29 37.98 15.74 -15.09
C ILE A 29 38.79 15.95 -13.80
N PRO A 30 39.35 17.16 -13.54
CA PRO A 30 40.13 17.43 -12.34
C PRO A 30 39.32 17.19 -11.06
N GLN A 31 39.94 16.46 -10.12
CA GLN A 31 39.30 16.04 -8.88
C GLN A 31 39.85 16.83 -7.69
N ALA A 32 38.97 17.24 -6.78
CA ALA A 32 39.39 17.74 -5.48
C ALA A 32 40.14 16.63 -4.74
N THR A 33 41.25 16.98 -4.07
CA THR A 33 42.14 16.05 -3.37
C THR A 33 41.43 15.39 -2.19
N ASN A 34 40.73 14.29 -2.46
CA ASN A 34 40.06 13.30 -1.57
C ASN A 34 38.72 12.81 -2.12
N ASP A 35 38.27 13.30 -3.28
CA ASP A 35 36.99 12.90 -3.85
C ASP A 35 37.10 11.61 -4.69
N GLN A 36 36.08 10.77 -4.66
CA GLN A 36 36.06 9.52 -5.44
C GLN A 36 35.99 9.83 -6.95
N LYS A 37 36.77 9.11 -7.78
CA LYS A 37 36.79 9.27 -9.23
C LYS A 37 35.38 9.27 -9.84
N ARG A 38 35.09 10.19 -10.76
CA ARG A 38 33.75 10.33 -11.38
C ARG A 38 33.35 9.08 -12.16
N ILE A 39 34.29 8.43 -12.84
CA ILE A 39 34.05 7.14 -13.50
C ILE A 39 33.63 6.05 -12.50
N VAL A 40 34.18 6.06 -11.28
CA VAL A 40 33.78 5.13 -10.22
C VAL A 40 32.37 5.44 -9.71
N LYS A 41 32.02 6.73 -9.52
CA LYS A 41 30.65 7.15 -9.17
C LYS A 41 29.65 6.79 -10.27
N PHE A 42 30.06 6.85 -11.54
CA PHE A 42 29.25 6.43 -12.68
C PHE A 42 29.00 4.92 -12.67
N VAL A 43 30.04 4.10 -12.51
CA VAL A 43 29.90 2.63 -12.44
C VAL A 43 29.08 2.19 -11.23
N ASP A 44 29.24 2.85 -10.07
CA ASP A 44 28.42 2.62 -8.87
C ASP A 44 26.93 2.92 -9.13
N ARG A 45 26.62 4.05 -9.75
CA ARG A 45 25.24 4.38 -10.15
C ARG A 45 24.71 3.41 -11.19
N LEU A 46 25.51 3.04 -12.19
CA LEU A 46 25.12 2.09 -13.21
C LEU A 46 24.76 0.74 -12.57
N LEU A 47 25.52 0.27 -11.58
CA LEU A 47 25.21 -0.93 -10.80
C LEU A 47 23.94 -0.82 -9.94
N LYS A 48 23.51 0.40 -9.58
CA LYS A 48 22.32 0.67 -8.75
C LYS A 48 21.05 0.90 -9.57
N THR A 49 21.18 1.47 -10.77
CA THR A 49 20.02 1.95 -11.56
C THR A 49 19.95 1.36 -12.96
N GLY A 50 21.02 0.75 -13.45
CA GLY A 50 21.08 0.16 -14.79
C GLY A 50 20.56 -1.28 -14.81
N ASP A 51 19.92 -1.65 -15.91
CA ASP A 51 19.58 -3.05 -16.20
C ASP A 51 20.81 -3.76 -16.78
N ILE A 52 21.65 -4.30 -15.90
CA ILE A 52 22.92 -4.94 -16.26
C ILE A 52 22.82 -6.46 -16.10
N PRO A 53 23.22 -7.25 -17.11
CA PRO A 53 23.33 -8.69 -16.98
C PRO A 53 24.17 -9.12 -15.77
N LYS A 54 23.75 -10.16 -15.04
CA LYS A 54 24.37 -10.60 -13.78
C LYS A 54 25.89 -10.82 -13.87
N GLN A 55 26.38 -11.30 -15.01
CA GLN A 55 27.82 -11.53 -15.23
C GLN A 55 28.60 -10.22 -15.32
N THR A 56 28.13 -9.29 -16.16
CA THR A 56 28.69 -7.94 -16.29
C THR A 56 28.60 -7.16 -14.98
N GLY A 57 27.51 -7.32 -14.22
CA GLY A 57 27.38 -6.71 -12.89
C GLY A 57 28.43 -7.22 -11.89
N LYS A 58 28.84 -8.50 -11.96
CA LYS A 58 29.92 -9.03 -11.11
C LYS A 58 31.27 -8.46 -11.51
N GLU A 59 31.54 -8.36 -12.81
CA GLU A 59 32.78 -7.78 -13.35
C GLU A 59 32.91 -6.30 -12.97
N LEU A 60 31.82 -5.53 -13.06
CA LEU A 60 31.80 -4.11 -12.65
C LEU A 60 31.96 -3.93 -11.13
N LYS A 61 31.39 -4.83 -10.30
CA LYS A 61 31.63 -4.83 -8.85
C LYS A 61 33.09 -5.13 -8.51
N GLN A 62 33.69 -6.08 -9.22
CA GLN A 62 35.12 -6.39 -9.08
C GLN A 62 35.97 -5.19 -9.50
N TRP A 63 35.61 -4.53 -10.60
CA TRP A 63 36.28 -3.33 -11.07
C TRP A 63 36.20 -2.18 -10.05
N ILE A 64 35.06 -1.95 -9.38
CA ILE A 64 34.95 -0.95 -8.29
C ILE A 64 35.90 -1.29 -7.13
N LYS A 65 36.07 -2.57 -6.77
CA LYS A 65 37.00 -2.99 -5.70
C LYS A 65 38.44 -2.62 -6.01
N GLU A 66 38.82 -2.65 -7.29
CA GLU A 66 40.17 -2.37 -7.75
C GLU A 66 40.44 -0.89 -8.01
N ASN A 67 39.39 -0.09 -8.27
CA ASN A 67 39.54 1.29 -8.78
C ASN A 67 38.96 2.36 -7.84
N ALA A 68 38.22 2.00 -6.79
CA ALA A 68 37.69 2.94 -5.81
C ALA A 68 38.70 3.26 -4.71
N ASN A 69 38.68 4.49 -4.19
CA ASN A 69 39.52 4.90 -3.06
C ASN A 69 39.04 4.21 -1.76
N ASN A 70 37.71 4.13 -1.59
CA ASN A 70 37.06 3.39 -0.49
C ASN A 70 35.95 2.47 -1.05
N PRO A 71 36.28 1.27 -1.53
CA PRO A 71 35.30 0.36 -2.13
C PRO A 71 34.17 -0.04 -1.17
N SER A 72 34.46 -0.08 0.13
CA SER A 72 33.51 -0.45 1.19
C SER A 72 32.35 0.55 1.38
N ASP A 73 32.54 1.81 0.98
CA ASP A 73 31.50 2.84 1.06
C ASP A 73 30.52 2.76 -0.14
N LEU A 74 30.97 2.13 -1.23
CA LEU A 74 30.22 1.99 -2.48
C LEU A 74 29.58 0.60 -2.62
N LEU A 75 30.24 -0.43 -2.11
CA LEU A 75 29.79 -1.81 -2.15
C LEU A 75 29.38 -2.25 -0.73
N PRO A 76 28.12 -2.69 -0.52
CA PRO A 76 27.70 -3.19 0.79
C PRO A 76 28.59 -4.36 1.23
N GLN A 77 29.14 -4.27 2.45
CA GLN A 77 30.06 -5.27 2.97
C GLN A 77 29.36 -6.63 3.15
N THR A 78 29.91 -7.67 2.52
CA THR A 78 29.66 -9.06 2.91
C THR A 78 30.44 -9.36 4.18
N SER A 79 29.87 -9.04 5.35
CA SER A 79 30.40 -9.49 6.64
C SER A 79 29.91 -10.89 6.96
N SER A 80 30.85 -11.81 7.07
CA SER A 80 30.71 -13.23 7.37
C SER A 80 30.19 -13.48 8.80
N HIS A 81 28.88 -13.41 9.02
CA HIS A 81 28.23 -14.00 10.20
C HIS A 81 27.01 -14.81 9.78
N SER A 82 27.16 -16.13 9.95
CA SER A 82 26.12 -17.15 10.08
C SER A 82 25.02 -17.16 9.02
N GLN A 83 25.27 -17.99 8.00
CA GLN A 83 24.27 -18.52 7.07
C GLN A 83 23.07 -19.10 7.83
N ASN A 84 21.97 -18.35 7.86
CA ASN A 84 20.69 -18.93 7.53
C ASN A 84 20.31 -18.36 6.17
N ASP A 85 20.11 -19.25 5.21
CA ASP A 85 19.74 -18.91 3.84
C ASP A 85 18.50 -18.01 3.81
N GLN A 86 18.73 -16.72 3.57
CA GLN A 86 17.80 -15.88 2.84
C GLN A 86 18.61 -15.17 1.77
N GLN A 87 18.69 -15.83 0.61
CA GLN A 87 18.78 -15.10 -0.65
C GLN A 87 17.74 -13.96 -0.59
N PRO A 88 18.06 -12.74 -1.04
CA PRO A 88 17.02 -11.73 -1.19
C PRO A 88 16.04 -12.28 -2.23
N ASN A 89 14.89 -12.77 -1.77
CA ASN A 89 13.80 -13.19 -2.62
C ASN A 89 13.44 -11.98 -3.50
N LEU A 90 13.73 -12.10 -4.79
CA LEU A 90 13.17 -11.23 -5.82
C LEU A 90 11.66 -11.49 -6.04
N ASP A 91 11.00 -12.16 -5.08
CA ASP A 91 9.66 -12.77 -5.18
C ASP A 91 8.66 -12.22 -4.12
N ASP A 92 9.07 -11.26 -3.27
CA ASP A 92 8.31 -10.83 -2.07
C ASP A 92 7.67 -9.43 -2.16
N SER A 93 7.70 -8.78 -3.33
CA SER A 93 7.14 -7.43 -3.49
C SER A 93 5.63 -7.49 -3.74
N GLN A 94 4.82 -7.31 -2.69
CA GLN A 94 3.36 -7.15 -2.79
C GLN A 94 3.00 -5.71 -3.26
N PRO A 95 2.34 -5.54 -4.43
CA PRO A 95 1.83 -4.24 -4.83
C PRO A 95 0.53 -3.89 -4.12
N TYR A 96 0.23 -2.58 -4.05
CA TYR A 96 -0.96 -2.02 -3.45
C TYR A 96 -1.60 -0.94 -4.34
N LEU A 97 -2.91 -1.01 -4.49
CA LEU A 97 -3.74 0.07 -5.00
C LEU A 97 -4.46 0.72 -3.82
N LEU A 98 -4.08 1.95 -3.50
CA LEU A 98 -4.71 2.76 -2.48
C LEU A 98 -5.81 3.60 -3.12
N VAL A 99 -7.04 3.51 -2.63
CA VAL A 99 -8.18 4.32 -3.09
C VAL A 99 -8.78 5.04 -1.90
N LYS A 100 -8.75 6.37 -1.90
CA LYS A 100 -9.31 7.20 -0.84
C LYS A 100 -10.58 7.88 -1.32
N LEU A 101 -11.61 7.82 -0.49
CA LEU A 101 -12.85 8.55 -0.69
C LEU A 101 -12.97 9.60 0.42
N ASP A 102 -13.12 10.87 0.05
CA ASP A 102 -13.42 11.97 0.97
C ASP A 102 -14.80 12.57 0.65
N SER A 103 -15.49 13.05 1.69
CA SER A 103 -16.75 13.78 1.50
C SER A 103 -16.47 15.13 0.83
N SER A 104 -17.12 15.42 -0.30
CA SER A 104 -17.06 16.75 -0.92
C SER A 104 -17.77 17.78 -0.04
N LYS A 105 -17.25 19.01 0.05
CA LYS A 105 -17.97 20.11 0.72
C LYS A 105 -19.24 20.54 -0.03
N GLN A 106 -19.36 20.18 -1.31
CA GLN A 106 -20.56 20.41 -2.13
C GLN A 106 -21.73 19.47 -1.79
N TYR A 107 -21.51 18.50 -0.90
CA TYR A 107 -22.51 17.56 -0.36
C TYR A 107 -23.77 18.25 0.18
N GLN A 108 -23.69 19.53 0.58
CA GLN A 108 -24.83 20.27 1.11
C GLN A 108 -25.75 20.85 0.02
N GLN A 109 -25.32 20.92 -1.25
CA GLN A 109 -26.08 21.58 -2.33
C GLN A 109 -26.76 20.60 -3.28
N GLN A 110 -26.21 19.40 -3.47
CA GLN A 110 -26.75 18.39 -4.38
C GLN A 110 -27.44 17.28 -3.58
N ARG A 111 -28.64 16.86 -4.01
CA ARG A 111 -29.45 15.81 -3.36
C ARG A 111 -28.81 14.41 -3.40
N GLN A 112 -27.67 14.25 -4.07
CA GLN A 112 -26.91 13.02 -4.11
C GLN A 112 -25.50 13.20 -3.51
N PRO A 113 -25.06 12.24 -2.68
CA PRO A 113 -23.76 12.31 -2.03
C PRO A 113 -22.65 12.10 -3.05
N ASN A 114 -21.77 13.08 -3.13
CA ASN A 114 -20.73 13.22 -4.13
C ASN A 114 -19.37 13.23 -3.41
N TYR A 115 -18.40 12.45 -3.90
CA TYR A 115 -17.14 12.14 -3.22
C TYR A 115 -15.92 12.55 -4.04
N LEU A 116 -14.90 13.06 -3.35
CA LEU A 116 -13.58 13.22 -3.93
C LEU A 116 -12.88 11.87 -3.88
N VAL A 117 -12.41 11.38 -5.02
CA VAL A 117 -11.69 10.11 -5.11
C VAL A 117 -10.24 10.40 -5.48
N SER A 118 -9.32 9.81 -4.73
CA SER A 118 -7.89 9.87 -5.03
C SER A 118 -7.32 8.47 -5.00
N ALA A 119 -6.43 8.15 -5.93
CA ALA A 119 -5.84 6.83 -6.01
C ALA A 119 -4.32 6.88 -6.19
N TRP A 120 -3.66 5.89 -5.60
CA TRP A 120 -2.21 5.73 -5.68
C TRP A 120 -1.85 4.26 -5.85
N PHE A 121 -0.79 4.00 -6.61
CA PHE A 121 -0.23 2.68 -6.81
C PHE A 121 1.17 2.58 -6.20
N ILE A 122 1.36 1.60 -5.33
CA ILE A 122 2.66 1.24 -4.75
C ILE A 122 3.04 -0.10 -5.38
N PRO A 123 3.99 -0.13 -6.35
CA PRO A 123 4.39 -1.38 -7.00
C PRO A 123 5.13 -2.33 -6.05
N ASP A 124 5.87 -1.76 -5.09
CA ASP A 124 6.69 -2.50 -4.14
C ASP A 124 6.71 -1.81 -2.79
N LEU A 125 6.05 -2.43 -1.81
CA LEU A 125 5.99 -1.92 -0.44
C LEU A 125 7.36 -1.93 0.25
N SER A 126 8.25 -2.88 -0.07
CA SER A 126 9.59 -2.97 0.56
C SER A 126 10.47 -1.77 0.23
N ASN A 127 10.20 -1.14 -0.91
CA ASN A 127 10.90 0.04 -1.40
C ASN A 127 10.10 1.34 -1.20
N TYR A 128 9.00 1.31 -0.44
CA TYR A 128 8.15 2.47 -0.19
C TYR A 128 8.21 2.95 1.26
N ASP A 129 8.43 4.25 1.44
CA ASP A 129 8.28 4.94 2.71
C ASP A 129 7.55 6.25 2.44
N TYR A 130 6.37 6.43 3.05
CA TYR A 130 5.49 7.58 2.79
C TYR A 130 6.09 8.94 3.21
N LEU A 131 7.15 8.95 4.02
CA LEU A 131 7.89 10.14 4.45
C LEU A 131 9.19 10.33 3.66
N ARG A 132 9.96 9.25 3.45
CA ARG A 132 11.35 9.32 2.98
C ARG A 132 11.52 8.90 1.53
N ASN A 133 10.67 8.01 1.03
CA ASN A 133 10.78 7.44 -0.31
C ASN A 133 9.42 7.39 -1.02
N HIS A 134 8.73 8.52 -1.00
CA HIS A 134 7.40 8.66 -1.58
C HIS A 134 7.39 8.55 -3.12
N ARG A 135 8.54 8.65 -3.80
CA ARG A 135 8.69 8.61 -5.27
C ARG A 135 8.40 7.24 -5.88
N ASN A 136 8.45 6.19 -5.05
CA ASN A 136 8.10 4.83 -5.44
C ASN A 136 6.59 4.56 -5.41
N CYS A 137 5.79 5.59 -5.14
CA CYS A 137 4.35 5.58 -5.28
C CYS A 137 3.94 6.39 -6.52
N LYS A 138 2.98 5.88 -7.30
CA LYS A 138 2.43 6.53 -8.49
C LYS A 138 1.07 7.10 -8.15
N ILE A 139 0.84 8.38 -8.43
CA ILE A 139 -0.50 8.97 -8.35
C ILE A 139 -1.23 8.52 -9.61
N LEU A 140 -2.45 8.00 -9.45
CA LEU A 140 -3.28 7.62 -10.59
C LEU A 140 -4.18 8.79 -10.97
N GLU A 141 -4.35 8.98 -12.27
CA GLU A 141 -5.23 10.01 -12.80
C GLU A 141 -6.68 9.58 -12.64
N THR A 142 -7.58 10.55 -12.48
CA THR A 142 -9.02 10.34 -12.61
C THR A 142 -9.46 10.74 -14.02
N PRO A 143 -10.50 10.11 -14.59
CA PRO A 143 -11.07 10.56 -15.86
C PRO A 143 -11.53 12.01 -15.73
N SER A 144 -11.05 12.89 -16.60
CA SER A 144 -11.44 14.30 -16.59
C SER A 144 -12.93 14.41 -16.91
N ALA A 145 -13.72 15.02 -16.03
CA ALA A 145 -15.08 15.42 -16.37
C ALA A 145 -14.98 16.66 -17.28
N ASP A 146 -15.00 16.44 -18.60
CA ASP A 146 -15.30 17.45 -19.62
C ASP A 146 -14.50 18.77 -19.55
N GLY A 147 -13.20 18.71 -19.20
CA GLY A 147 -12.26 19.83 -19.41
C GLY A 147 -12.44 21.08 -18.55
N GLU A 148 -13.44 21.14 -17.67
CA GLU A 148 -13.70 22.31 -16.82
C GLU A 148 -14.17 21.92 -15.41
N SER A 149 -13.28 21.45 -14.53
CA SER A 149 -13.28 21.87 -13.11
C SER A 149 -12.07 21.33 -12.34
N GLU A 150 -11.60 22.15 -11.39
CA GLU A 150 -10.73 21.71 -10.32
C GLU A 150 -11.51 20.77 -9.38
N GLN A 151 -10.99 19.53 -9.23
CA GLN A 151 -11.49 18.44 -8.37
C GLN A 151 -12.77 17.74 -8.88
N ASP A 152 -12.58 16.73 -9.73
CA ASP A 152 -13.66 15.84 -10.16
C ASP A 152 -14.33 15.17 -8.96
N VAL A 153 -15.66 15.29 -8.87
CA VAL A 153 -16.48 14.70 -7.81
C VAL A 153 -17.29 13.54 -8.38
N PHE A 154 -17.26 12.39 -7.71
CA PHE A 154 -17.85 11.14 -8.20
C PHE A 154 -18.99 10.65 -7.29
N SER A 155 -20.03 10.09 -7.90
CA SER A 155 -21.05 9.33 -7.17
C SER A 155 -20.56 7.90 -6.90
N LEU A 156 -21.13 7.22 -5.91
CA LEU A 156 -20.82 5.80 -5.66
C LEU A 156 -21.21 4.89 -6.83
N GLU A 157 -22.18 5.29 -7.65
CA GLU A 157 -22.60 4.55 -8.84
C GLU A 157 -21.53 4.54 -9.94
N TYR A 158 -20.67 5.55 -9.98
CA TYR A 158 -19.56 5.63 -10.93
C TYR A 158 -18.32 4.85 -10.48
N LEU A 159 -18.27 4.43 -9.21
CA LEU A 159 -17.11 3.79 -8.63
C LEU A 159 -16.63 2.51 -9.35
N PRO A 160 -17.50 1.61 -9.86
CA PRO A 160 -17.05 0.46 -10.65
C PRO A 160 -16.17 0.85 -11.84
N LYS A 161 -16.65 1.78 -12.67
CA LYS A 161 -15.91 2.28 -13.84
C LYS A 161 -14.61 2.97 -13.46
N LEU A 162 -14.62 3.69 -12.34
CA LEU A 162 -13.42 4.35 -11.84
C LEU A 162 -12.36 3.33 -11.36
N LEU A 163 -12.80 2.22 -10.75
CA LEU A 163 -11.91 1.14 -10.34
C LEU A 163 -11.33 0.41 -11.55
N GLU A 164 -12.14 0.10 -12.56
CA GLU A 164 -11.70 -0.44 -13.86
C GLU A 164 -10.61 0.49 -14.44
N PHE A 165 -10.88 1.79 -14.52
CA PHE A 165 -9.93 2.78 -15.03
C PHE A 165 -8.61 2.83 -14.25
N PHE A 166 -8.65 2.67 -12.92
CA PHE A 166 -7.43 2.61 -12.12
C PHE A 166 -6.65 1.31 -12.37
N LEU A 167 -7.34 0.18 -12.48
CA LEU A 167 -6.73 -1.12 -12.75
C LEU A 167 -6.06 -1.15 -14.12
N ASP A 168 -6.71 -0.58 -15.15
CA ASP A 168 -6.14 -0.45 -16.50
C ASP A 168 -4.85 0.37 -16.51
N GLN A 169 -4.80 1.44 -15.71
CA GLN A 169 -3.57 2.23 -15.54
C GLN A 169 -2.43 1.41 -14.95
N LEU A 170 -2.72 0.38 -14.14
CA LEU A 170 -1.69 -0.46 -13.53
C LEU A 170 -0.97 -1.34 -14.54
N ILE A 171 -1.59 -1.66 -15.68
CA ILE A 171 -0.98 -2.44 -16.77
C ILE A 171 0.31 -1.78 -17.27
N LYS A 172 0.40 -0.44 -17.22
CA LYS A 172 1.61 0.30 -17.62
C LYS A 172 2.79 0.08 -16.67
N TYR A 173 2.51 -0.39 -15.45
CA TYR A 173 3.49 -0.62 -14.39
C TYR A 173 3.67 -2.10 -14.08
N SER A 174 2.83 -2.98 -14.64
CA SER A 174 2.95 -4.42 -14.47
C SER A 174 4.23 -4.89 -15.18
N ARG A 175 5.04 -5.62 -14.44
CA ARG A 175 6.11 -6.46 -14.99
C ARG A 175 5.52 -7.85 -15.13
N GLU A 176 6.06 -8.66 -16.03
CA GLU A 176 5.58 -10.03 -16.34
C GLU A 176 5.44 -10.98 -15.13
N SER A 177 5.88 -10.58 -13.93
CA SER A 177 5.92 -11.41 -12.72
C SER A 177 5.37 -10.74 -11.45
N TYR A 178 4.70 -9.57 -11.51
CA TYR A 178 4.15 -9.00 -10.27
C TYR A 178 2.89 -9.74 -9.80
N PRO A 179 2.76 -10.02 -8.50
CA PRO A 179 1.50 -10.51 -7.95
C PRO A 179 0.41 -9.44 -8.08
N GLU A 180 -0.86 -9.86 -8.04
CA GLU A 180 -2.01 -8.94 -8.06
C GLU A 180 -1.93 -7.94 -6.89
N PRO A 181 -2.32 -6.66 -7.11
CA PRO A 181 -2.32 -5.66 -6.06
C PRO A 181 -3.35 -5.96 -4.97
N LYS A 182 -3.00 -5.65 -3.72
CA LYS A 182 -3.99 -5.51 -2.65
C LYS A 182 -4.67 -4.16 -2.79
N ILE A 183 -6.00 -4.15 -2.72
CA ILE A 183 -6.79 -2.92 -2.84
C ILE A 183 -7.16 -2.43 -1.45
N VAL A 184 -6.80 -1.18 -1.16
CA VAL A 184 -6.98 -0.55 0.15
C VAL A 184 -7.90 0.64 -0.01
N PHE A 185 -9.12 0.51 0.52
CA PHE A 185 -10.06 1.62 0.54
C PHE A 185 -9.92 2.41 1.84
N PHE A 186 -9.53 3.68 1.74
CA PHE A 186 -9.61 4.64 2.83
C PHE A 186 -10.98 5.31 2.80
N LEU A 187 -11.81 4.98 3.81
CA LEU A 187 -13.22 5.35 3.87
C LEU A 187 -13.54 6.19 5.12
N PRO A 188 -14.43 7.18 5.02
CA PRO A 188 -15.09 7.78 6.17
C PRO A 188 -16.13 6.82 6.76
N TYR A 189 -16.48 6.98 8.03
CA TYR A 189 -17.43 6.07 8.71
C TYR A 189 -18.74 5.84 7.96
N PRO A 190 -19.41 6.85 7.37
CA PRO A 190 -20.65 6.62 6.66
C PRO A 190 -20.50 5.66 5.47
N LEU A 191 -19.29 5.51 4.92
CA LEU A 191 -19.00 4.63 3.80
C LEU A 191 -18.64 3.19 4.21
N LEU A 192 -18.21 2.96 5.46
CA LEU A 192 -17.85 1.61 5.92
C LEU A 192 -19.03 0.62 5.94
N LYS A 193 -20.27 1.10 5.86
CA LYS A 193 -21.47 0.24 5.76
C LYS A 193 -21.72 -0.34 4.37
N TYR A 194 -21.19 0.28 3.32
CA TYR A 194 -21.39 -0.17 1.93
C TYR A 194 -20.46 -1.34 1.61
N GLU A 195 -20.92 -2.21 0.71
CA GLU A 195 -20.24 -3.45 0.32
C GLU A 195 -19.23 -3.23 -0.82
N PHE A 196 -18.22 -2.39 -0.58
CA PHE A 196 -17.17 -2.06 -1.57
C PHE A 196 -16.45 -3.32 -2.10
N GLU A 197 -16.31 -4.34 -1.26
CA GLU A 197 -15.73 -5.64 -1.61
C GLU A 197 -16.56 -6.43 -2.64
N ARG A 198 -17.80 -6.01 -2.92
CA ARG A 198 -18.73 -6.65 -3.86
C ARG A 198 -18.98 -5.83 -5.13
N ILE A 199 -18.30 -4.70 -5.29
CA ILE A 199 -18.37 -3.91 -6.53
C ILE A 199 -17.95 -4.82 -7.67
N GLU A 200 -18.84 -5.02 -8.63
CA GLU A 200 -18.53 -5.76 -9.85
C GLU A 200 -17.73 -4.85 -10.77
N ILE A 201 -16.54 -5.30 -11.12
CA ILE A 201 -15.70 -4.72 -12.17
C ILE A 201 -15.72 -5.66 -13.38
N LYS A 202 -15.42 -5.12 -14.54
CA LYS A 202 -15.31 -5.87 -15.79
C LYS A 202 -13.89 -5.84 -16.31
N ASP A 203 -13.49 -6.95 -16.90
CA ASP A 203 -12.28 -7.08 -17.69
C ASP A 203 -12.54 -6.80 -19.18
N ASP A 204 -11.51 -6.98 -20.01
CA ASP A 204 -11.58 -6.83 -21.47
C ASP A 204 -12.63 -7.76 -22.13
N ASP A 205 -13.01 -8.85 -21.47
CA ASP A 205 -14.01 -9.82 -21.92
C ASP A 205 -15.44 -9.47 -21.41
N ASP A 206 -15.62 -8.30 -20.79
CA ASP A 206 -16.89 -7.80 -20.23
C ASP A 206 -17.49 -8.70 -19.14
N LEU A 207 -16.68 -9.57 -18.50
CA LEU A 207 -17.16 -10.50 -17.48
C LEU A 207 -17.22 -9.81 -16.11
N PRO A 208 -18.42 -9.64 -15.51
CA PRO A 208 -18.52 -8.99 -14.21
C PRO A 208 -18.02 -9.91 -13.10
N ILE A 209 -16.99 -9.47 -12.38
CA ILE A 209 -16.42 -10.16 -11.22
C ILE A 209 -16.43 -9.21 -10.03
N PRO A 210 -16.94 -9.65 -8.85
CA PRO A 210 -16.81 -8.86 -7.63
C PRO A 210 -15.34 -8.63 -7.29
N ILE A 211 -14.94 -7.38 -7.11
CA ILE A 211 -13.55 -6.99 -6.88
C ILE A 211 -12.89 -7.70 -5.70
N GLY A 212 -13.64 -8.04 -4.65
CA GLY A 212 -13.12 -8.79 -3.50
C GLY A 212 -12.94 -10.29 -3.73
N SER A 213 -13.45 -10.84 -4.83
CA SER A 213 -13.19 -12.21 -5.27
C SER A 213 -11.89 -12.30 -6.06
N GLU A 214 -11.58 -11.27 -6.85
CA GLU A 214 -10.39 -11.18 -7.69
C GLU A 214 -9.19 -10.62 -6.91
N TYR A 215 -9.39 -9.54 -6.14
CA TYR A 215 -8.33 -8.88 -5.38
C TYR A 215 -8.51 -9.01 -3.87
N CYS A 216 -7.40 -8.89 -3.13
CA CYS A 216 -7.47 -8.77 -1.68
C CYS A 216 -7.91 -7.33 -1.32
N VAL A 217 -9.19 -7.18 -0.95
CA VAL A 217 -9.78 -5.89 -0.57
C VAL A 217 -9.81 -5.71 0.94
N ILE A 218 -9.18 -4.64 1.42
CA ILE A 218 -9.15 -4.22 2.84
C ILE A 218 -9.61 -2.76 3.02
N PHE A 219 -10.19 -2.48 4.19
CA PHE A 219 -10.69 -1.16 4.57
C PHE A 219 -9.81 -0.47 5.58
N ARG A 220 -9.78 0.86 5.49
CA ARG A 220 -9.10 1.74 6.43
C ARG A 220 -9.93 3.00 6.68
N SER A 221 -9.80 3.57 7.86
CA SER A 221 -10.43 4.81 8.26
C SER A 221 -9.62 6.00 7.77
N VAL A 222 -10.23 6.91 7.02
CA VAL A 222 -9.57 8.20 6.66
C VAL A 222 -9.14 9.01 7.87
N LYS A 223 -9.72 8.78 9.06
CA LYS A 223 -9.33 9.47 10.29
C LYS A 223 -7.88 9.19 10.69
N ARG A 224 -7.34 8.03 10.34
CA ARG A 224 -5.96 7.64 10.67
C ARG A 224 -4.92 8.13 9.66
N LEU A 225 -5.35 8.79 8.58
CA LEU A 225 -4.47 9.46 7.62
C LEU A 225 -3.97 10.83 8.14
N ASN A 226 -4.77 11.48 8.98
CA ASN A 226 -4.48 12.81 9.52
C ASN A 226 -3.86 12.71 10.92
N LYS A 227 -3.61 13.86 11.57
CA LYS A 227 -3.20 13.94 12.98
C LYS A 227 -4.15 13.14 13.86
N TYR A 228 -3.72 11.94 14.24
CA TYR A 228 -4.52 10.98 14.98
C TYR A 228 -4.08 10.95 16.44
N ARG A 229 -4.98 11.36 17.34
CA ARG A 229 -4.70 11.54 18.78
C ARG A 229 -4.12 10.29 19.45
N HIS A 230 -4.47 9.11 18.95
CA HIS A 230 -4.10 7.84 19.56
C HIS A 230 -2.98 7.11 18.77
N GLN A 231 -2.19 7.83 17.97
CA GLN A 231 -1.13 7.25 17.13
C GLN A 231 -0.14 6.38 17.91
N GLY A 232 0.31 6.80 19.09
CA GLY A 232 1.21 5.97 19.91
C GLY A 232 0.59 4.64 20.35
N LYS A 233 -0.70 4.64 20.71
CA LYS A 233 -1.44 3.42 21.08
C LYS A 233 -1.62 2.49 19.87
N TRP A 234 -1.92 3.08 18.71
CA TRP A 234 -2.05 2.35 17.46
C TRP A 234 -0.74 1.69 17.04
N LEU A 235 0.38 2.42 17.07
CA LEU A 235 1.70 1.86 16.78
C LEU A 235 2.04 0.70 17.73
N LYS A 236 1.82 0.87 19.05
CA LYS A 236 2.02 -0.20 20.03
C LYS A 236 1.22 -1.47 19.69
N LYS A 237 -0.08 -1.34 19.41
CA LYS A 237 -0.95 -2.47 19.04
C LYS A 237 -0.58 -3.09 17.70
N TRP A 238 -0.11 -2.28 16.75
CA TRP A 238 0.38 -2.78 15.48
C TRP A 238 1.66 -3.61 15.63
N THR A 239 2.62 -3.12 16.42
CA THR A 239 3.82 -3.89 16.76
C THR A 239 3.47 -5.23 17.40
N GLN A 240 2.47 -5.28 18.29
CA GLN A 240 1.97 -6.55 18.84
C GLN A 240 1.45 -7.51 17.75
N ILE A 241 0.81 -7.02 16.69
CA ILE A 241 0.40 -7.85 15.55
C ILE A 241 1.62 -8.36 14.78
N GLN A 242 2.62 -7.51 14.55
CA GLN A 242 3.84 -7.89 13.82
C GLN A 242 4.63 -8.95 14.59
N ASP A 243 4.83 -8.76 15.89
CA ASP A 243 5.58 -9.66 16.76
C ASP A 243 4.88 -11.01 16.95
N ASN A 244 3.54 -11.01 17.01
CA ASN A 244 2.72 -12.23 17.19
C ASN A 244 2.11 -12.73 15.88
N CYS A 245 2.65 -12.33 14.73
CA CYS A 245 2.02 -12.62 13.44
C CYS A 245 1.84 -14.12 13.20
N GLN A 246 2.71 -14.96 13.78
CA GLN A 246 2.72 -16.41 13.61
C GLN A 246 1.94 -17.19 14.69
N THR A 247 1.49 -16.54 15.77
CA THR A 247 1.10 -17.19 17.04
C THR A 247 -0.36 -16.98 17.47
N ILE A 248 -1.31 -17.07 16.52
CA ILE A 248 -2.77 -17.29 16.72
C ILE A 248 -3.66 -16.08 16.38
N CYS A 249 -4.58 -16.25 15.42
CA CYS A 249 -5.60 -15.27 15.06
C CYS A 249 -6.84 -15.32 15.98
N LEU A 250 -7.28 -16.49 16.48
CA LEU A 250 -8.50 -16.58 17.30
C LEU A 250 -8.43 -15.89 18.67
N MET A 251 -7.33 -16.08 19.42
CA MET A 251 -7.20 -15.61 20.82
C MET A 251 -7.10 -14.08 20.94
N ASN A 252 -6.71 -13.40 19.86
CA ASN A 252 -6.47 -11.96 19.84
C ASN A 252 -7.72 -11.15 19.47
N PHE A 253 -8.80 -11.82 19.05
CA PHE A 253 -10.06 -11.19 18.71
C PHE A 253 -10.97 -11.11 19.94
N ALA A 254 -11.24 -9.88 20.40
CA ALA A 254 -12.30 -9.66 21.36
C ALA A 254 -13.65 -10.03 20.72
N PHE A 255 -14.42 -10.87 21.42
CA PHE A 255 -15.76 -11.27 21.02
C PHE A 255 -16.76 -10.19 21.40
N ILE A 256 -17.48 -9.64 20.43
CA ILE A 256 -18.41 -8.55 20.69
C ILE A 256 -19.84 -8.96 20.37
N SER A 257 -20.62 -9.07 21.43
CA SER A 257 -22.08 -9.00 21.43
C SER A 257 -22.47 -7.91 22.43
N PHE A 258 -22.13 -6.65 22.12
CA PHE A 258 -22.47 -5.51 22.99
C PHE A 258 -23.48 -4.61 22.27
N ASP A 259 -24.63 -4.41 22.89
CA ASP A 259 -25.61 -3.40 22.47
C ASP A 259 -25.18 -1.98 22.91
N CYS A 260 -24.15 -1.90 23.76
CA CYS A 260 -23.69 -0.69 24.44
C CYS A 260 -22.22 -0.37 24.10
N TRP A 261 -21.95 0.83 23.58
CA TRP A 261 -20.60 1.23 23.19
C TRP A 261 -19.67 1.41 24.41
N GLN A 262 -20.21 1.71 25.59
CA GLN A 262 -19.46 1.87 26.84
C GLN A 262 -18.86 0.54 27.31
N GLU A 263 -19.64 -0.54 27.25
CA GLU A 263 -19.20 -1.89 27.57
C GLU A 263 -18.10 -2.33 26.61
N LEU A 264 -18.30 -2.08 25.31
CA LEU A 264 -17.28 -2.32 24.31
C LEU A 264 -15.98 -1.57 24.62
N TYR A 265 -16.07 -0.28 24.94
CA TYR A 265 -14.89 0.51 25.27
C TYR A 265 -14.14 -0.08 26.48
N ALA A 266 -14.86 -0.43 27.55
CA ALA A 266 -14.26 -1.02 28.74
C ALA A 266 -13.56 -2.36 28.43
N ASP A 267 -14.22 -3.27 27.71
CA ASP A 267 -13.68 -4.59 27.38
C ASP A 267 -12.42 -4.51 26.49
N LEU A 268 -12.42 -3.65 25.47
CA LEU A 268 -11.26 -3.46 24.60
C LEU A 268 -10.05 -2.83 25.30
N GLU A 269 -10.29 -1.98 26.31
CA GLU A 269 -9.24 -1.40 27.14
C GLU A 269 -8.69 -2.44 28.13
N GLU A 270 -9.57 -3.17 28.84
CA GLU A 270 -9.19 -4.17 29.83
C GLU A 270 -8.37 -5.32 29.22
N ARG A 271 -8.77 -5.81 28.04
CA ARG A 271 -8.07 -6.90 27.34
C ARG A 271 -6.81 -6.46 26.59
N GLU A 272 -6.55 -5.15 26.52
CA GLU A 272 -5.60 -4.56 25.57
C GLU A 272 -5.81 -5.05 24.12
N ALA A 273 -7.07 -5.27 23.71
CA ALA A 273 -7.40 -6.00 22.48
C ALA A 273 -6.73 -5.42 21.22
N ILE A 274 -6.18 -6.27 20.37
CA ILE A 274 -5.56 -5.87 19.08
C ILE A 274 -6.45 -6.18 17.87
N ALA A 275 -7.45 -7.04 18.04
CA ALA A 275 -8.37 -7.37 16.99
C ALA A 275 -9.79 -7.54 17.54
N VAL A 276 -10.76 -7.38 16.65
CA VAL A 276 -12.18 -7.40 16.98
C VAL A 276 -12.96 -8.12 15.90
N LYS A 277 -13.90 -8.99 16.28
CA LYS A 277 -14.92 -9.52 15.37
C LYS A 277 -16.30 -9.02 15.75
N LEU A 278 -17.08 -8.63 14.74
CA LEU A 278 -18.45 -8.16 14.88
C LEU A 278 -19.39 -9.04 14.06
N HIS A 279 -20.54 -9.39 14.63
CA HIS A 279 -21.55 -10.16 13.89
C HIS A 279 -22.37 -9.33 12.90
N GLN A 280 -22.29 -8.01 12.98
CA GLN A 280 -23.06 -7.09 12.15
C GLN A 280 -22.19 -5.89 11.76
N PRO A 281 -22.59 -5.11 10.73
CA PRO A 281 -21.90 -3.89 10.38
C PRO A 281 -21.77 -2.95 11.58
N PRO A 282 -20.57 -2.41 11.88
CA PRO A 282 -20.42 -1.49 12.99
C PRO A 282 -21.20 -0.20 12.73
N CYS A 283 -22.01 0.21 13.71
CA CYS A 283 -22.61 1.54 13.70
C CYS A 283 -21.55 2.61 14.03
N GLU A 284 -21.88 3.89 13.82
CA GLU A 284 -20.92 4.98 13.99
C GLU A 284 -20.32 5.05 15.41
N ASN A 285 -21.10 4.74 16.44
CA ASN A 285 -20.59 4.73 17.83
C ASN A 285 -19.57 3.62 18.05
N ILE A 286 -19.80 2.43 17.47
CA ILE A 286 -18.84 1.32 17.53
C ILE A 286 -17.57 1.67 16.76
N LEU A 287 -17.68 2.30 15.59
CA LEU A 287 -16.52 2.81 14.85
C LEU A 287 -15.72 3.86 15.65
N LYS A 288 -16.40 4.77 16.36
CA LYS A 288 -15.75 5.74 17.26
C LYS A 288 -15.00 5.04 18.39
N VAL A 289 -15.53 3.96 18.95
CA VAL A 289 -14.85 3.17 19.98
C VAL A 289 -13.64 2.44 19.42
N ILE A 290 -13.77 1.77 18.26
CA ILE A 290 -12.66 1.12 17.53
C ILE A 290 -11.52 2.12 17.31
N ASP A 291 -11.83 3.33 16.85
CA ASP A 291 -10.82 4.37 16.63
C ASP A 291 -10.29 4.98 17.92
N ARG A 292 -11.07 5.10 19.00
CA ARG A 292 -10.57 5.63 20.28
C ARG A 292 -9.64 4.65 20.98
N THR A 293 -9.96 3.37 20.90
CA THR A 293 -9.20 2.26 21.49
C THR A 293 -8.06 1.79 20.58
N ALA A 294 -7.91 2.42 19.40
CA ALA A 294 -6.86 2.19 18.42
C ALA A 294 -6.76 0.73 17.96
N ILE A 295 -7.90 0.05 17.78
CA ILE A 295 -7.93 -1.33 17.28
C ILE A 295 -7.43 -1.36 15.83
N PRO A 296 -6.38 -2.12 15.51
CA PRO A 296 -5.87 -2.20 14.15
C PRO A 296 -6.63 -3.18 13.23
N VAL A 297 -7.27 -4.22 13.77
CA VAL A 297 -7.95 -5.24 12.96
C VAL A 297 -9.39 -5.40 13.37
N VAL A 298 -10.31 -5.25 12.42
CA VAL A 298 -11.75 -5.47 12.67
C VAL A 298 -12.32 -6.31 11.53
N LEU A 299 -12.93 -7.43 11.87
CA LEU A 299 -13.65 -8.30 10.94
C LEU A 299 -15.14 -8.21 11.23
N TRP A 300 -15.98 -8.07 10.22
CA TRP A 300 -17.43 -8.15 10.43
C TRP A 300 -18.17 -8.81 9.28
N LEU A 301 -19.38 -9.27 9.58
CA LEU A 301 -20.34 -9.71 8.58
C LEU A 301 -21.31 -8.58 8.20
N ARG A 302 -21.57 -8.43 6.90
CA ARG A 302 -22.65 -7.58 6.34
C ARG A 302 -24.03 -8.10 6.70
N LYS A 303 -24.15 -9.42 6.78
CA LYS A 303 -25.37 -10.19 7.01
C LYS A 303 -25.04 -11.41 7.87
N ASN A 304 -25.88 -11.74 8.84
CA ASN A 304 -25.65 -12.84 9.78
C ASN A 304 -26.88 -13.75 10.01
N ASP A 305 -28.01 -13.44 9.39
CA ASP A 305 -29.29 -14.16 9.49
C ASP A 305 -29.41 -15.28 8.43
N PHE A 306 -28.38 -16.12 8.32
CA PHE A 306 -28.40 -17.28 7.42
C PHE A 306 -29.24 -18.42 7.98
N LYS A 307 -29.90 -19.15 7.08
CA LYS A 307 -30.74 -20.32 7.45
C LYS A 307 -29.96 -21.63 7.49
N THR A 308 -28.87 -21.72 6.74
CA THR A 308 -28.14 -22.97 6.47
C THR A 308 -26.69 -22.97 6.96
N ILE A 309 -26.19 -21.82 7.44
CA ILE A 309 -24.82 -21.67 7.93
C ILE A 309 -24.82 -21.15 9.36
N ASN A 310 -24.00 -21.76 10.21
CA ASN A 310 -23.63 -21.20 11.49
C ASN A 310 -22.54 -20.14 11.31
N CYS A 311 -22.90 -18.85 11.38
CA CYS A 311 -21.97 -17.72 11.28
C CYS A 311 -20.80 -17.82 12.24
N GLN A 312 -21.07 -18.21 13.49
CA GLN A 312 -20.06 -18.24 14.54
C GLN A 312 -18.97 -19.24 14.17
N GLU A 313 -19.37 -20.46 13.86
CA GLU A 313 -18.46 -21.54 13.48
C GLU A 313 -17.68 -21.18 12.21
N ALA A 314 -18.35 -20.62 11.20
CA ALA A 314 -17.69 -20.23 9.96
C ALA A 314 -16.65 -19.11 10.17
N ILE A 315 -16.93 -18.12 11.03
CA ILE A 315 -15.96 -17.10 11.41
C ILE A 315 -14.81 -17.71 12.22
N GLU A 316 -15.09 -18.61 13.16
CA GLU A 316 -14.04 -19.27 13.95
C GLU A 316 -13.11 -20.11 13.08
N GLN A 317 -13.65 -20.82 12.10
CA GLN A 317 -12.86 -21.56 11.10
C GLN A 317 -12.00 -20.62 10.25
N LEU A 318 -12.53 -19.47 9.82
CA LEU A 318 -11.78 -18.44 9.09
C LEU A 318 -10.62 -17.88 9.95
N LEU A 319 -10.88 -17.63 11.23
CA LEU A 319 -9.91 -17.12 12.19
C LEU A 319 -8.94 -18.21 12.71
N ASN A 320 -9.05 -19.46 12.23
CA ASN A 320 -8.05 -20.49 12.45
C ASN A 320 -6.88 -20.36 11.46
N CYS A 321 -6.26 -19.18 11.45
CA CYS A 321 -5.09 -18.87 10.63
C CYS A 321 -4.09 -18.01 11.42
N GLN A 322 -2.96 -17.68 10.81
CA GLN A 322 -2.08 -16.63 11.31
C GLN A 322 -2.70 -15.26 11.00
N ILE A 323 -2.54 -14.27 11.88
CA ILE A 323 -3.22 -12.98 11.70
C ILE A 323 -2.78 -12.26 10.42
N ASN A 324 -1.52 -12.40 10.00
CA ASN A 324 -0.99 -11.88 8.74
C ASN A 324 -1.58 -12.56 7.49
N GLN A 325 -2.12 -13.77 7.62
CA GLN A 325 -2.81 -14.51 6.55
C GLN A 325 -4.28 -14.12 6.44
N LEU A 326 -4.84 -13.42 7.42
CA LEU A 326 -6.27 -13.10 7.47
C LEU A 326 -6.79 -12.35 6.21
N PRO A 327 -6.10 -11.32 5.68
CA PRO A 327 -6.55 -10.67 4.45
C PRO A 327 -6.68 -11.63 3.26
N GLU A 328 -5.74 -12.56 3.11
CA GLU A 328 -5.76 -13.55 2.04
C GLU A 328 -6.83 -14.61 2.28
N LYS A 329 -7.02 -15.04 3.53
CA LYS A 329 -8.12 -15.95 3.89
C LYS A 329 -9.49 -15.34 3.63
N VAL A 330 -9.66 -14.05 3.86
CA VAL A 330 -10.90 -13.32 3.50
C VAL A 330 -11.10 -13.29 1.99
N LYS A 331 -10.05 -13.01 1.19
CA LYS A 331 -10.10 -13.11 -0.30
C LYS A 331 -10.54 -14.52 -0.73
N GLN A 332 -9.92 -15.55 -0.19
CA GLN A 332 -10.25 -16.96 -0.50
C GLN A 332 -11.72 -17.29 -0.18
N GLN A 333 -12.26 -16.82 0.95
CA GLN A 333 -13.67 -17.02 1.30
C GLN A 333 -14.61 -16.33 0.32
N ARG A 334 -14.27 -15.12 -0.15
CA ARG A 334 -15.04 -14.40 -1.18
C ARG A 334 -15.04 -15.15 -2.51
N LEU A 335 -13.86 -15.61 -2.95
CA LEU A 335 -13.73 -16.42 -4.16
C LEU A 335 -14.53 -17.73 -4.10
N GLN A 336 -14.50 -18.44 -2.96
CA GLN A 336 -15.30 -19.66 -2.76
C GLN A 336 -16.81 -19.39 -2.74
N ALA A 337 -17.23 -18.18 -2.36
CA ALA A 337 -18.62 -17.76 -2.37
C ALA A 337 -19.10 -17.47 -3.80
N PHE A 338 -18.24 -16.94 -4.68
CA PHE A 338 -18.61 -16.50 -6.02
C PHE A 338 -19.46 -17.49 -6.84
N PRO A 339 -19.09 -18.79 -7.00
CA PRO A 339 -19.92 -19.74 -7.75
C PRO A 339 -21.24 -20.10 -7.03
N LYS A 340 -21.32 -19.91 -5.70
CA LYS A 340 -22.47 -20.27 -4.87
C LYS A 340 -23.61 -19.25 -4.97
N ALA A 341 -23.31 -18.00 -5.34
CA ALA A 341 -24.32 -16.96 -5.60
C ALA A 341 -25.36 -17.40 -6.64
N LYS A 342 -24.90 -18.02 -7.73
CA LYS A 342 -25.77 -18.51 -8.82
C LYS A 342 -26.74 -19.60 -8.35
N ASN A 343 -26.31 -20.42 -7.39
CA ASN A 343 -27.11 -21.51 -6.82
C ASN A 343 -27.93 -21.08 -5.59
N LYS A 344 -27.93 -19.78 -5.24
CA LYS A 344 -28.58 -19.23 -4.03
C LYS A 344 -28.15 -19.94 -2.73
N GLN A 345 -26.96 -20.53 -2.73
CA GLN A 345 -26.39 -21.13 -1.53
C GLN A 345 -25.79 -20.03 -0.68
N GLU A 346 -26.12 -20.04 0.61
CA GLU A 346 -25.55 -19.09 1.55
C GLU A 346 -24.04 -19.34 1.67
N HIS A 347 -23.26 -18.28 1.89
CA HIS A 347 -21.84 -18.36 2.18
C HIS A 347 -21.40 -17.09 2.91
N ILE A 348 -20.65 -17.21 4.00
CA ILE A 348 -20.17 -16.03 4.73
C ILE A 348 -19.28 -15.14 3.86
N GLY A 349 -18.58 -15.73 2.88
CA GLY A 349 -17.68 -15.00 1.99
C GLY A 349 -18.32 -13.82 1.26
N HIS A 350 -19.62 -13.90 0.92
CA HIS A 350 -20.35 -12.77 0.32
C HIS A 350 -20.52 -11.56 1.25
N HIS A 351 -20.27 -11.75 2.54
CA HIS A 351 -20.61 -10.79 3.58
C HIS A 351 -19.41 -10.44 4.46
N LEU A 352 -18.20 -10.93 4.16
CA LEU A 352 -17.01 -10.61 4.94
C LEU A 352 -16.46 -9.24 4.58
N ALA A 353 -16.28 -8.39 5.59
CA ALA A 353 -15.58 -7.12 5.49
C ALA A 353 -14.44 -7.07 6.53
N LEU A 354 -13.29 -6.54 6.11
CA LEU A 354 -12.06 -6.51 6.91
C LEU A 354 -11.48 -5.10 6.91
N LEU A 355 -11.34 -4.53 8.10
CA LEU A 355 -10.57 -3.32 8.36
C LEU A 355 -9.19 -3.73 8.87
N TRP A 356 -8.16 -3.17 8.24
CA TRP A 356 -6.75 -3.55 8.45
C TRP A 356 -5.88 -2.30 8.45
N GLU A 357 -5.60 -1.79 9.64
CA GLU A 357 -5.01 -0.46 9.85
C GLU A 357 -3.50 -0.53 10.03
N ASP A 358 -2.78 -0.73 8.93
CA ASP A 358 -1.32 -0.68 8.90
C ASP A 358 -0.83 0.78 8.97
N PRO A 359 -0.13 1.22 10.03
CA PRO A 359 0.36 2.60 10.18
C PRO A 359 1.43 3.00 9.16
N TYR A 360 2.04 2.05 8.45
CA TYR A 360 3.10 2.31 7.49
C TYR A 360 2.59 2.36 6.03
N LEU A 361 1.39 1.85 5.77
CA LEU A 361 0.78 1.85 4.43
C LEU A 361 -0.03 3.13 4.17
N LEU A 362 0.61 4.29 4.11
CA LEU A 362 -0.07 5.57 3.89
C LEU A 362 0.15 6.06 2.46
N PRO A 363 -0.79 6.83 1.87
CA PRO A 363 -0.49 7.59 0.65
C PRO A 363 0.63 8.61 0.94
N PRO A 364 1.37 9.03 -0.09
CA PRO A 364 2.46 9.97 0.09
C PRO A 364 1.95 11.31 0.65
N GLN A 365 2.62 11.84 1.67
CA GLN A 365 2.32 13.19 2.17
C GLN A 365 2.91 14.20 1.19
N ILE A 366 2.10 14.64 0.24
CA ILE A 366 2.46 15.75 -0.64
C ILE A 366 2.22 17.03 0.17
N ASP A 367 3.30 17.62 0.67
CA ASP A 367 3.25 18.95 1.26
C ASP A 367 2.96 19.96 0.13
N TYR A 368 1.70 20.41 0.01
CA TYR A 368 1.31 21.44 -0.95
C TYR A 368 1.80 22.85 -0.57
N THR A 369 2.59 22.98 0.50
CA THR A 369 3.10 24.26 1.02
C THR A 369 4.18 24.89 0.15
N THR A 370 4.65 24.22 -0.92
CA THR A 370 5.59 24.80 -1.89
C THR A 370 4.94 25.24 -3.20
N LEU A 371 3.61 25.18 -3.31
CA LEU A 371 2.84 25.74 -4.43
C LEU A 371 2.03 26.94 -3.93
N SER A 372 2.73 28.02 -3.57
CA SER A 372 2.14 29.33 -3.32
C SER A 372 3.10 30.42 -3.75
#